data_AF-A0A286Y079-F1
#
_entry.id   AF-A0A286Y079-F1
#
_cell.length_a   1.000
_cell.length_b   1.000
_cell.length_c   1.000
_cell.angle_alpha   90.00
_cell.angle_beta   90.00
_cell.angle_gamma   90.00
#
_symmetry.space_group_name_H-M   'P 1'
#
loop_
_entity.id
_entity.type
_entity.pdbx_description
1 polymer ?
#
loop_
_entity_poly.entity_id
_entity_poly.type
_entity_poly.pdbx_seq_one_letter_code
_entity_poly.pdbx_strand_id
1 'polypeptide(L)' 'MSSHKTFRIKRLQAKKRKQNHPIPQWIPVKTGNKIRSNSKRRHWRRTKLELRVNCSKVTPPEVTP' A
#
# COMPACT_ATOMS: atom_id res chain seq x y z
N MET A 1 2.64 -17.06 -12.78
CA MET A 1 1.66 -15.96 -12.98
C MET A 1 1.21 -15.41 -11.63
N SER A 2 0.91 -14.10 -11.54
CA SER A 2 0.19 -13.56 -10.37
C SER A 2 -1.24 -14.09 -10.38
N SER A 3 -1.78 -14.35 -9.19
CA SER A 3 -3.22 -14.60 -8.99
C SER A 3 -4.10 -13.53 -9.65
N HIS A 4 -5.28 -13.95 -10.12
CA HIS A 4 -6.33 -13.06 -10.63
C HIS A 4 -6.82 -12.14 -9.49
N LYS A 5 -6.54 -10.84 -9.63
CA LYS A 5 -6.90 -9.79 -8.67
C LYS A 5 -7.84 -8.79 -9.32
N THR A 6 -8.73 -8.21 -8.52
CA THR A 6 -9.60 -7.11 -8.96
C THR A 6 -8.78 -5.86 -9.33
N PHE A 7 -9.34 -5.01 -10.18
CA PHE A 7 -8.70 -3.78 -10.64
C PHE A 7 -8.34 -2.84 -9.48
N ARG A 8 -9.20 -2.73 -8.46
CA ARG A 8 -8.96 -1.92 -7.26
C ARG A 8 -7.69 -2.35 -6.53
N ILE A 9 -7.50 -3.66 -6.32
CA ILE A 9 -6.30 -4.20 -5.67
C ILE A 9 -5.05 -3.91 -6.51
N LYS A 10 -5.12 -4.11 -7.83
CA LYS A 10 -4.01 -3.80 -8.75
C LYS A 10 -3.60 -2.32 -8.67
N ARG A 11 -4.57 -1.40 -8.64
CA ARG A 11 -4.32 0.05 -8.51
C ARG A 11 -3.65 0.41 -7.17
N LEU A 12 -4.11 -0.18 -6.07
CA LEU A 12 -3.51 0.03 -4.75
C LEU A 12 -2.07 -0.49 -4.69
N GLN A 13 -1.81 -1.68 -5.23
CA GLN A 13 -0.47 -2.25 -5.32
C GLN A 13 0.46 -1.37 -6.16
N ALA A 14 -0.02 -0.89 -7.32
CA ALA A 14 0.73 0.02 -8.18
C ALA A 14 1.07 1.34 -7.45
N LYS A 15 0.12 1.92 -6.71
CA LYS A 15 0.35 3.14 -5.91
C LYS A 15 1.38 2.91 -4.81
N LYS A 16 1.26 1.82 -4.05
CA LYS A 16 2.22 1.49 -2.98
C LYS A 16 3.62 1.20 -3.51
N ARG A 17 3.73 0.59 -4.69
CA ARG A 17 5.01 0.44 -5.40
C ARG A 17 5.59 1.80 -5.78
N LYS A 18 4.77 2.69 -6.38
CA LYS A 18 5.21 4.04 -6.79
C LYS A 18 5.65 4.89 -5.60
N GLN A 19 5.02 4.76 -4.42
CA GLN A 19 5.40 5.51 -3.21
C GLN A 19 6.73 5.04 -2.58
N ASN A 20 7.19 3.83 -2.88
CA ASN A 20 8.35 3.21 -2.24
C ASN A 20 9.67 3.55 -2.94
N HIS A 21 9.93 4.84 -3.22
CA HIS A 21 11.15 5.32 -3.85
C HIS A 21 12.00 6.17 -2.89
N PRO A 22 13.34 6.25 -3.10
CA PRO A 22 14.19 7.20 -2.40
C PRO A 22 13.87 8.64 -2.79
N ILE A 23 14.24 9.60 -1.95
CA ILE A 23 14.05 11.02 -2.23
C ILE A 23 15.03 11.43 -3.35
N PRO A 24 14.57 12.15 -4.39
CA PRO A 24 15.43 12.75 -5.40
C PRO A 24 16.47 13.73 -4.84
N GLN A 25 17.69 13.68 -5.38
CA GLN A 25 18.85 14.43 -4.88
C GLN A 25 18.68 15.96 -4.90
N TRP A 26 17.90 16.49 -5.85
CA TRP A 26 17.72 17.94 -5.99
C TRP A 26 16.76 18.55 -4.95
N ILE A 27 15.93 17.73 -4.27
CA ILE A 27 14.94 18.22 -3.30
C ILE A 27 15.60 18.82 -2.04
N PRO A 28 16.59 18.15 -1.40
CA PRO A 28 17.35 18.76 -0.31
C PRO A 28 18.02 20.07 -0.73
N VAL A 29 18.60 20.12 -1.92
CA VAL A 29 19.33 21.29 -2.44
C VAL A 29 18.40 22.49 -2.61
N LYS A 30 17.19 22.29 -3.16
CA LYS A 30 16.24 23.39 -3.37
C LYS A 30 15.66 23.98 -2.09
N THR A 31 15.55 23.17 -1.04
CA THR A 31 14.77 23.56 0.14
C THR A 31 15.62 23.86 1.37
N GLY A 32 16.93 23.57 1.34
CA GLY A 32 17.79 23.66 2.53
C GLY A 32 17.33 22.75 3.69
N ASN A 33 16.42 21.81 3.41
CA ASN A 33 15.72 21.02 4.42
C ASN A 33 16.56 19.85 4.91
N LYS A 34 16.45 19.53 6.20
CA LYS A 34 17.08 18.35 6.86
C LYS A 34 16.56 16.99 6.36
N ILE A 35 15.64 16.97 5.39
CA ILE A 35 15.00 15.75 4.91
C ILE A 35 16.01 14.94 4.06
N ARG A 36 16.65 13.95 4.70
CA ARG A 36 17.66 13.07 4.08
C ARG A 36 17.10 11.77 3.52
N SER A 37 15.98 11.29 4.05
CA SER A 37 15.42 9.99 3.69
C SER A 37 13.89 9.99 3.74
N ASN A 38 13.28 9.08 2.97
CA ASN A 38 11.85 8.85 3.02
C ASN A 38 11.53 7.93 4.21
N SER A 39 11.06 8.52 5.32
CA SER A 39 10.72 7.79 6.55
C SER A 39 9.58 6.77 6.36
N LYS A 40 8.75 6.94 5.31
CA LYS A 40 7.63 6.05 5.00
C LYS A 40 8.01 4.92 4.03
N ARG A 41 9.29 4.79 3.67
CA ARG A 41 9.78 3.72 2.80
C ARG A 41 9.66 2.38 3.52
N ARG A 42 9.25 1.34 2.80
CA ARG A 42 8.94 0.02 3.37
C ARG A 42 9.75 -1.08 2.71
N HIS A 43 10.29 -1.99 3.51
CA HIS A 43 10.87 -3.24 3.01
C HIS A 43 9.82 -4.37 3.05
N TRP A 44 9.71 -5.15 1.97
CA TRP A 44 8.63 -6.13 1.79
C TRP A 44 8.74 -7.36 2.69
N ARG A 45 9.95 -7.71 3.16
CA ARG A 45 10.15 -8.80 4.13
C ARG A 45 9.75 -8.38 5.54
N ARG A 46 10.00 -7.12 5.93
CA ARG A 46 9.78 -6.62 7.29
C ARG A 46 8.33 -6.21 7.57
N THR A 47 7.65 -5.59 6.61
CA THR A 47 6.27 -5.09 6.82
C THR A 47 5.39 -5.47 5.64
N LYS A 48 4.23 -6.10 5.89
CA LYS A 48 3.29 -6.54 4.84
C LYS A 48 2.34 -5.42 4.42
N LEU A 49 1.78 -5.55 3.22
CA LEU A 49 0.72 -4.67 2.74
C LEU A 49 -0.60 -5.23 3.23
N GLU A 50 -1.28 -4.50 4.11
CA GLU A 50 -2.65 -4.80 4.47
C GLU A 50 -3.57 -4.36 3.32
N LEU A 51 -3.88 -5.31 2.44
CA LEU A 51 -4.85 -5.14 1.36
C LEU A 51 -6.20 -5.71 1.82
N ARG A 52 -6.71 -5.25 2.97
CA ARG A 52 -8.06 -5.59 3.42
C ARG A 52 -9.08 -4.84 2.56
N VAL A 53 -9.70 -5.57 1.64
CA VAL A 53 -11.10 -5.33 1.31
C VAL A 53 -11.86 -6.29 2.21
N ASN A 54 -12.58 -5.75 3.20
CA ASN A 54 -13.52 -6.55 3.98
C ASN A 54 -14.46 -7.23 2.97
N CYS A 55 -14.28 -8.53 2.76
CA CYS A 55 -15.40 -9.35 2.35
C CYS A 55 -16.14 -9.57 3.65
N SER A 56 -17.10 -8.68 3.92
CA SER A 56 -18.06 -8.89 5.00
C SER A 56 -18.52 -10.34 4.89
N LYS A 57 -18.28 -11.15 5.92
CA LYS A 57 -18.98 -12.42 6.05
C LYS A 57 -20.45 -12.01 6.13
N VAL A 58 -21.18 -12.10 5.02
CA VAL A 58 -22.63 -12.03 5.04
C VAL A 58 -23.04 -13.35 5.67
N THR A 59 -23.08 -13.40 6.99
CA THR A 59 -23.82 -14.44 7.71
C THR A 59 -25.29 -14.13 7.45
N PRO A 60 -26.02 -14.96 6.68
CA PRO A 60 -27.45 -14.75 6.51
C PRO A 60 -28.12 -14.81 7.89
N PRO A 61 -29.10 -13.94 8.19
CA PRO A 61 -29.86 -14.10 9.42
C PRO A 61 -30.59 -15.44 9.35
N GLU A 62 -30.37 -16.23 10.39
CA GLU A 62 -31.03 -17.50 10.69
C GLU A 62 -32.55 -17.29 10.62
N VAL A 63 -33.20 -17.91 9.63
CA VAL A 63 -34.66 -17.90 9.53
C VAL A 63 -35.18 -19.05 10.39
N THR A 64 -35.74 -18.71 11.54
CA THR A 64 -36.67 -19.55 12.34
C THR A 64 -37.88 -18.68 12.68
N PRO A 65 -39.08 -19.25 12.86
CA PRO A 65 -39.40 -20.64 13.25
C PRO A 65 -39.65 -21.62 12.10
#